data_AF-A0A2D4YY98-F1
#
_entry.id   AF-A0A2D4YY98-F1
#
_cell.length_a   1.000
_cell.length_b   1.000
_cell.length_c   1.000
_cell.angle_alpha   90.00
_cell.angle_beta   90.00
_cell.angle_gamma   90.00
#
_symmetry.space_group_name_H-M   'P 1'
#
loop_
_entity.id
_entity.type
_entity.pdbx_description
1 polymer ?
#
loop_
_entity_poly.entity_id
_entity_poly.type
_entity_poly.pdbx_seq_one_letter_code
_entity_poly.pdbx_strand_id
1 'polypeptide(L)'
;MALIVAGGVTIQQYPVFAKTIFDVPPTQISIHNPSSTEGQRNRTTISIGVPENAGASLGRVVLTQMVNVDRWGWSSLKPEVYMGRYSLRGRGVKNLAVAELSKDQTTLSIILDPPINPGRQVNIVMRGFNPDAGIYQWTTQIIPSGPEPVVYYGPTLRLGVYRYNQRR
;
A
#
# COMPACT_ATOMS: atom_id res chain seq x y z
N MET A 1 24.82 56.14 -40.50
CA MET A 1 24.34 54.74 -40.46
C MET A 1 24.44 54.26 -39.02
N ALA A 2 23.31 54.06 -38.34
CA ALA A 2 23.28 53.54 -36.98
C ALA A 2 22.90 52.05 -37.06
N LEU A 3 23.76 51.17 -36.52
CA LEU A 3 23.51 49.74 -36.42
C LEU A 3 22.79 49.49 -35.08
N ILE A 4 21.53 49.08 -35.13
CA ILE A 4 20.78 48.65 -33.95
C ILE A 4 21.10 47.17 -33.73
N VAL A 5 21.74 46.85 -32.60
CA VAL A 5 21.96 45.46 -32.17
C VAL A 5 20.75 45.03 -31.34
N ALA A 6 19.94 44.13 -31.88
CA ALA A 6 18.84 43.51 -31.14
C ALA A 6 19.40 42.42 -30.20
N GLY A 7 19.42 42.71 -28.90
CA GLY A 7 19.73 41.72 -27.86
C GLY A 7 18.58 40.73 -27.72
N GLY A 8 18.77 39.50 -28.18
CA GLY A 8 17.84 38.40 -27.93
C GLY A 8 17.88 37.99 -26.45
N VAL A 9 16.73 38.04 -25.78
CA VAL A 9 16.56 37.46 -24.44
C VAL A 9 16.37 35.96 -24.62
N THR A 10 17.35 35.16 -24.20
CA THR A 10 17.22 33.70 -24.13
C THR A 10 16.44 33.37 -22.86
N ILE A 11 15.18 32.95 -22.99
CA ILE A 11 14.42 32.41 -21.86
C ILE A 11 14.91 30.99 -21.59
N GLN A 12 15.65 30.82 -20.50
CA GLN A 12 16.08 29.50 -20.03
C GLN A 12 14.87 28.81 -19.38
N GLN A 13 14.23 27.91 -20.11
CA GLN A 13 13.10 27.13 -19.62
C GLN A 13 13.63 26.03 -18.70
N TYR A 14 13.44 26.21 -17.38
CA TYR A 14 13.72 25.14 -16.42
C TYR A 14 12.65 24.06 -16.54
N PRO A 15 13.00 22.76 -16.62
CA PRO A 15 12.01 21.70 -16.57
C PRO A 15 11.31 21.76 -15.20
N VAL A 16 10.02 22.08 -15.20
CA VAL A 16 9.17 21.84 -14.04
C VAL A 16 8.94 20.33 -13.99
N PHE A 17 9.66 19.62 -13.12
CA PHE A 17 9.36 18.22 -12.84
C PHE A 17 8.00 18.16 -12.16
N ALA A 18 6.98 17.77 -12.91
CA ALA A 18 5.64 17.59 -12.38
C ALA A 18 5.63 16.36 -11.47
N LYS A 19 5.51 16.60 -10.15
CA LYS A 19 5.31 15.54 -9.16
C LYS A 19 3.84 15.17 -9.09
N THR A 20 3.56 13.88 -8.93
CA THR A 20 2.18 13.42 -8.68
C THR A 20 1.86 13.49 -7.20
N ILE A 21 0.77 14.17 -6.85
CA ILE A 21 0.32 14.37 -5.47
C ILE A 21 -1.14 13.91 -5.32
N PHE A 22 -1.54 13.60 -4.09
CA PHE A 22 -2.95 13.56 -3.74
C PHE A 22 -3.40 14.95 -3.27
N ASP A 23 -4.56 15.39 -3.72
CA ASP A 23 -5.25 16.55 -3.13
C ASP A 23 -5.75 16.20 -1.73
N VAL A 24 -6.32 14.99 -1.59
CA VAL A 24 -6.71 14.38 -0.31
C VAL A 24 -6.17 12.95 -0.25
N PRO A 25 -5.14 12.68 0.58
CA PRO A 25 -4.52 11.37 0.62
C PRO A 25 -5.44 10.32 1.26
N PRO A 26 -5.36 9.05 0.85
CA PRO A 26 -6.06 7.95 1.53
C PRO A 26 -5.65 7.82 3.00
N THR A 27 -6.60 8.02 3.90
CA THR A 27 -6.42 7.84 5.36
C THR A 27 -7.19 6.64 5.91
N GLN A 28 -8.21 6.17 5.19
CA GLN A 28 -9.01 5.00 5.57
C GLN A 28 -8.27 3.72 5.16
N ILE A 29 -7.38 3.26 6.03
CA ILE A 29 -6.58 2.05 5.82
C ILE A 29 -6.77 1.13 7.01
N SER A 30 -7.03 -0.13 6.74
CA SER A 30 -7.22 -1.15 7.77
C SER A 30 -6.63 -2.48 7.35
N ILE A 31 -6.29 -3.28 8.35
CA ILE A 31 -5.80 -4.65 8.18
C ILE A 31 -6.75 -5.60 8.90
N HIS A 32 -7.05 -6.72 8.25
CA HIS A 32 -7.93 -7.75 8.77
C HIS A 32 -7.24 -9.10 8.70
N ASN A 33 -7.44 -9.94 9.71
CA ASN A 33 -7.05 -11.33 9.65
C ASN A 33 -8.10 -12.18 10.37
N PRO A 34 -8.83 -13.06 9.66
CA PRO A 34 -9.92 -13.83 10.27
C PRO A 34 -9.44 -14.99 11.15
N SER A 35 -8.17 -15.39 11.07
CA SER A 35 -7.56 -16.31 12.03
C SER A 35 -6.47 -15.59 12.79
N SER A 36 -6.57 -15.51 14.11
CA SER A 36 -5.60 -14.85 14.98
C SER A 36 -4.78 -15.86 15.79
N THR A 37 -4.67 -17.11 15.34
CA THR A 37 -3.98 -18.16 16.10
C THR A 37 -2.64 -18.48 15.45
N GLU A 38 -1.58 -18.50 16.25
CA GLU A 38 -0.22 -18.87 15.87
C GLU A 38 -0.17 -20.17 15.05
N GLY A 39 0.66 -20.18 14.00
CA GLY A 39 0.86 -21.32 13.12
C GLY A 39 -0.32 -21.68 12.20
N GLN A 40 -1.50 -21.08 12.38
CA GLN A 40 -2.65 -21.33 11.50
C GLN A 40 -2.55 -20.54 10.19
N ARG A 41 -3.20 -21.06 9.15
CA ARG A 41 -3.33 -20.34 7.87
C ARG A 41 -4.06 -19.03 8.09
N ASN A 42 -3.50 -17.97 7.52
CA ASN A 42 -4.08 -16.64 7.55
C ASN A 42 -4.60 -16.21 6.18
N ARG A 43 -5.54 -15.26 6.21
CA ARG A 43 -6.06 -14.57 5.04
C ARG A 43 -6.07 -13.08 5.35
N THR A 44 -4.86 -12.52 5.38
CA THR A 44 -4.65 -11.12 5.70
C THR A 44 -5.22 -10.26 4.59
N THR A 45 -6.09 -9.31 4.92
CA THR A 45 -6.67 -8.38 3.94
C THR A 45 -6.35 -6.96 4.34
N ILE A 46 -5.75 -6.20 3.43
CA ILE A 46 -5.49 -4.77 3.59
C ILE A 46 -6.58 -4.04 2.81
N SER A 47 -7.38 -3.23 3.50
CA SER A 47 -8.50 -2.50 2.92
C SER A 47 -8.16 -1.02 2.90
N ILE A 48 -8.27 -0.37 1.73
CA ILE A 48 -7.92 1.03 1.53
C ILE A 48 -9.06 1.72 0.80
N GLY A 49 -9.58 2.79 1.40
CA GLY A 49 -10.50 3.72 0.76
C GLY A 49 -9.74 4.88 0.14
N VAL A 50 -9.84 5.05 -1.18
CA VAL A 50 -9.35 6.24 -1.88
C VAL A 50 -10.46 7.30 -1.85
N PRO A 51 -10.22 8.49 -1.28
CA PRO A 51 -11.22 9.56 -1.24
C PRO A 51 -11.74 9.91 -2.64
N GLU A 52 -13.01 10.33 -2.75
CA GLU A 52 -13.61 10.75 -4.04
C GLU A 52 -12.89 11.96 -4.64
N ASN A 53 -12.39 12.85 -3.78
CA ASN A 53 -11.63 14.05 -4.13
C ASN A 53 -10.11 13.86 -3.95
N ALA A 54 -9.59 12.65 -4.13
CA ALA A 54 -8.17 12.38 -3.91
C ALA A 54 -7.23 13.06 -4.93
N GLY A 55 -7.73 13.55 -6.07
CA GLY A 55 -6.95 14.21 -7.11
C GLY A 55 -6.09 13.28 -7.97
N ALA A 56 -5.60 12.18 -7.40
CA ALA A 56 -4.82 11.15 -8.09
C ALA A 56 -5.27 9.74 -7.71
N SER A 57 -4.98 8.77 -8.57
CA SER A 57 -5.21 7.35 -8.32
C SER A 57 -4.13 6.75 -7.42
N LEU A 58 -4.49 5.80 -6.57
CA LEU A 58 -3.54 5.06 -5.75
C LEU A 58 -2.76 4.04 -6.59
N GLY A 59 -1.44 4.17 -6.64
CA GLY A 59 -0.57 3.27 -7.40
C GLY A 59 0.18 2.25 -6.53
N ARG A 60 0.61 2.64 -5.34
CA ARG A 60 1.41 1.78 -4.47
C ARG A 60 1.12 1.99 -2.99
N VAL A 61 1.22 0.90 -2.24
CA VAL A 61 1.07 0.84 -0.79
C VAL A 61 2.29 0.13 -0.23
N VAL A 62 2.96 0.72 0.75
CA VAL A 62 4.11 0.09 1.41
C VAL A 62 3.78 -0.12 2.88
N LEU A 63 4.04 -1.33 3.38
CA LEU A 63 3.93 -1.71 4.78
C LEU A 63 5.31 -2.02 5.32
N THR A 64 5.79 -1.25 6.29
CA THR A 64 7.05 -1.56 6.99
C THR A 64 6.70 -2.07 8.38
N GLN A 65 7.03 -3.33 8.65
CA GLN A 65 6.80 -3.96 9.93
C GLN A 65 7.67 -3.29 11.01
N MET A 66 7.04 -2.91 12.12
CA MET A 66 7.72 -2.42 13.31
C MET A 66 8.36 -3.59 14.07
N VAL A 67 9.40 -3.30 14.86
CA VAL A 67 10.13 -4.31 15.65
C VAL A 67 9.16 -5.16 16.47
N ASN A 68 9.28 -6.48 16.33
CA ASN A 68 8.47 -7.46 17.05
C ASN A 68 9.29 -8.76 17.25
N VAL A 69 8.78 -9.68 18.07
CA VAL A 69 9.42 -10.97 18.39
C VAL A 69 9.63 -11.83 17.13
N ASP A 70 8.68 -11.78 16.19
CA ASP A 70 8.73 -12.51 14.92
C ASP A 70 8.23 -11.63 13.75
N ARG A 71 8.35 -12.11 12.52
CA ARG A 71 7.98 -11.44 11.27
C ARG A 71 6.68 -11.98 10.70
N TRP A 72 5.89 -11.11 10.09
CA TRP A 72 4.68 -11.54 9.43
C TRP A 72 4.98 -12.32 8.14
N GLY A 73 4.45 -13.54 8.05
CA GLY A 73 4.64 -14.41 6.89
C GLY A 73 3.84 -13.98 5.66
N TRP A 74 4.38 -13.06 4.86
CA TRP A 74 3.85 -12.69 3.53
C TRP A 74 4.17 -13.76 2.48
N SER A 75 3.56 -14.94 2.59
CA SER A 75 4.00 -16.13 1.82
C SER A 75 3.69 -16.10 0.32
N SER A 76 2.66 -15.35 -0.12
CA SER A 76 2.32 -15.18 -1.54
C SER A 76 2.48 -13.74 -1.95
N LEU A 77 3.44 -13.47 -2.84
CA LEU A 77 3.70 -12.14 -3.40
C LEU A 77 2.83 -11.81 -4.64
N LYS A 78 1.84 -12.65 -4.92
CA LYS A 78 0.79 -12.42 -5.92
C LYS A 78 -0.57 -12.31 -5.21
N PRO A 79 -0.89 -11.14 -4.64
CA PRO A 79 -2.17 -10.93 -3.96
C PRO A 79 -3.38 -11.13 -4.87
N GLU A 80 -4.52 -11.45 -4.26
CA GLU A 80 -5.83 -11.35 -4.90
C GLU A 80 -6.46 -10.02 -4.52
N VAL A 81 -7.10 -9.31 -5.46
CA VAL A 81 -7.68 -7.98 -5.22
C VAL A 81 -9.17 -7.97 -5.51
N TYR A 82 -9.98 -7.34 -4.65
CA TYR A 82 -11.38 -7.04 -4.95
C TYR A 82 -11.78 -5.64 -4.51
N MET A 83 -12.80 -5.10 -5.17
CA MET A 83 -13.31 -3.75 -4.93
C MET A 83 -14.51 -3.76 -3.98
N GLY A 84 -14.76 -2.63 -3.32
CA GLY A 84 -15.91 -2.40 -2.46
C GLY A 84 -15.60 -2.65 -0.98
N ARG A 85 -16.64 -2.82 -0.16
CA ARG A 85 -16.47 -3.01 1.29
C ARG A 85 -15.80 -4.35 1.59
N TYR A 86 -14.97 -4.35 2.64
CA TYR A 86 -14.35 -5.56 3.16
C TYR A 86 -15.40 -6.65 3.45
N SER A 87 -15.10 -7.88 3.04
CA SER A 87 -15.94 -9.06 3.29
C SER A 87 -15.08 -10.30 3.54
N LEU A 88 -15.46 -11.08 4.56
CA LEU A 88 -14.85 -12.39 4.84
C LEU A 88 -15.02 -13.37 3.66
N ARG A 89 -16.08 -13.20 2.87
CA ARG A 89 -16.37 -14.02 1.68
C ARG A 89 -15.89 -13.38 0.37
N GLY A 90 -15.24 -12.21 0.44
CA GLY A 90 -14.73 -11.51 -0.73
C GLY A 90 -13.82 -12.41 -1.56
N ARG A 91 -14.06 -12.49 -2.87
CA ARG A 91 -13.21 -13.23 -3.80
C ARG A 91 -12.44 -12.23 -4.63
N GLY A 92 -11.11 -12.26 -4.50
CA GLY A 92 -10.25 -11.38 -5.27
C GLY A 92 -9.93 -11.96 -6.65
N VAL A 93 -9.60 -11.07 -7.56
CA VAL A 93 -9.05 -11.37 -8.88
C VAL A 93 -7.54 -11.29 -8.79
N LYS A 94 -6.84 -12.25 -9.41
CA LYS A 94 -5.37 -12.27 -9.47
C LYS A 94 -4.87 -11.25 -10.51
N ASN A 95 -3.57 -10.94 -10.44
CA ASN A 95 -2.89 -10.07 -11.40
C ASN A 95 -3.41 -8.62 -11.44
N LEU A 96 -4.13 -8.19 -10.41
CA LEU A 96 -4.48 -6.77 -10.21
C LEU A 96 -3.53 -6.05 -9.25
N ALA A 97 -2.58 -6.80 -8.70
CA ALA A 97 -1.52 -6.29 -7.87
C ALA A 97 -0.35 -7.27 -7.83
N VAL A 98 0.85 -6.73 -7.65
CA VAL A 98 2.08 -7.47 -7.38
C VAL A 98 2.62 -6.99 -6.05
N ALA A 99 3.15 -7.90 -5.25
CA ALA A 99 3.84 -7.54 -4.02
C ALA A 99 5.34 -7.88 -4.14
N GLU A 100 6.15 -7.08 -3.48
CA GLU A 100 7.60 -7.25 -3.38
C GLU A 100 7.98 -7.13 -1.92
N LEU A 101 8.86 -8.01 -1.46
CA LEU A 101 9.35 -8.01 -0.09
C LEU A 101 10.83 -7.63 -0.11
N SER A 102 11.21 -6.70 0.77
CA SER A 102 12.61 -6.31 0.96
C SER A 102 13.48 -7.50 1.38
N LYS A 103 14.79 -7.39 1.15
CA LYS A 103 15.76 -8.45 1.48
C LYS A 103 15.73 -8.86 2.97
N ASP A 104 15.51 -7.89 3.86
CA ASP A 104 15.39 -8.09 5.30
C ASP A 104 13.98 -8.56 5.73
N GLN A 105 13.05 -8.69 4.79
CA GLN A 105 11.67 -9.16 4.96
C GLN A 105 10.81 -8.29 5.88
N THR A 106 11.17 -7.03 6.08
CA THR A 106 10.42 -6.10 6.94
C THR A 106 9.48 -5.19 6.16
N THR A 107 9.77 -4.95 4.87
CA THR A 107 9.05 -3.99 4.04
C THR A 107 8.36 -4.69 2.88
N LEU A 108 7.03 -4.67 2.88
CA LEU A 108 6.18 -5.16 1.80
C LEU A 108 5.72 -3.98 0.94
N SER A 109 6.12 -3.95 -0.33
CA SER A 109 5.63 -3.00 -1.33
C SER A 109 4.56 -3.68 -2.18
N ILE A 110 3.36 -3.12 -2.24
CA ILE A 110 2.25 -3.61 -3.05
C ILE A 110 1.98 -2.60 -4.15
N ILE A 111 2.13 -3.02 -5.39
CA ILE A 111 1.92 -2.23 -6.60
C ILE A 111 0.57 -2.64 -7.18
N LEU A 112 -0.30 -1.66 -7.42
CA LEU A 112 -1.65 -1.87 -7.96
C LEU A 112 -1.64 -1.60 -9.46
N ASP A 113 -2.08 -2.58 -10.23
CA ASP A 113 -2.15 -2.48 -11.70
C ASP A 113 -3.46 -3.14 -12.19
N PRO A 114 -4.48 -2.36 -12.59
CA PRO A 114 -4.44 -0.90 -12.74
C PRO A 114 -4.45 -0.16 -11.39
N PRO A 115 -3.99 1.11 -11.36
CA PRO A 115 -4.14 2.00 -10.20
C PRO A 115 -5.61 2.16 -9.77
N ILE A 116 -5.83 2.46 -8.50
CA ILE A 116 -7.18 2.59 -7.93
C ILE A 116 -7.63 4.05 -7.98
N ASN A 117 -8.67 4.29 -8.77
CA ASN A 117 -9.23 5.63 -8.95
C ASN A 117 -9.89 6.19 -7.66
N PRO A 118 -10.00 7.53 -7.55
CA PRO A 118 -10.76 8.19 -6.49
C PRO A 118 -12.17 7.60 -6.29
N GLY A 119 -12.65 7.59 -5.05
CA GLY A 119 -13.98 7.11 -4.67
C GLY A 119 -14.14 5.59 -4.60
N ARG A 120 -13.03 4.85 -4.69
CA ARG A 120 -13.04 3.38 -4.68
C ARG A 120 -12.41 2.84 -3.41
N GLN A 121 -12.99 1.76 -2.89
CA GLN A 121 -12.33 0.93 -1.88
C GLN A 121 -11.72 -0.30 -2.55
N VAL A 122 -10.46 -0.57 -2.24
CA VAL A 122 -9.72 -1.76 -2.67
C VAL A 122 -9.41 -2.65 -1.47
N ASN A 123 -9.46 -3.97 -1.67
CA ASN A 123 -9.10 -4.96 -0.67
C ASN A 123 -8.07 -5.92 -1.26
N ILE A 124 -6.89 -5.95 -0.66
CA ILE A 124 -5.73 -6.71 -1.11
C ILE A 124 -5.58 -7.92 -0.19
N VAL A 125 -5.76 -9.12 -0.72
CA VAL A 125 -5.79 -10.37 0.02
C VAL A 125 -4.44 -11.07 -0.13
N MET A 126 -3.76 -11.24 1.00
CA MET A 126 -2.52 -11.97 1.15
C MET A 126 -2.78 -13.24 1.96
N ARG A 127 -2.35 -14.38 1.43
CA ARG A 127 -2.47 -15.68 2.12
C ARG A 127 -1.11 -16.09 2.68
N GLY A 128 -1.16 -16.78 3.82
CA GLY A 128 0.03 -17.33 4.46
C GLY A 128 -0.28 -18.01 5.77
N PHE A 129 0.62 -17.88 6.72
CA PHE A 129 0.51 -18.44 8.06
C PHE A 129 0.73 -17.35 9.09
N ASN A 130 0.03 -17.46 10.21
CA ASN A 130 0.27 -16.60 11.34
C ASN A 130 1.64 -16.92 11.94
N PRO A 131 2.43 -15.88 12.26
CA PRO A 131 3.68 -16.01 12.99
C PRO A 131 3.45 -16.41 14.45
N ASP A 132 4.50 -16.36 15.26
CA ASP A 132 4.42 -16.59 16.70
C ASP A 132 3.40 -15.66 17.40
N ALA A 133 2.97 -16.02 18.60
CA ALA A 133 2.03 -15.19 19.36
C ALA A 133 2.63 -13.81 19.71
N GLY A 134 1.92 -12.73 19.38
CA GLY A 134 2.40 -11.37 19.58
C GLY A 134 1.48 -10.30 19.01
N ILE A 135 1.95 -9.05 19.06
CA ILE A 135 1.27 -7.89 18.48
C ILE A 135 2.12 -7.38 17.32
N TYR A 136 1.58 -7.50 16.12
CA TYR A 136 2.25 -7.12 14.87
C TYR A 136 1.75 -5.76 14.44
N GLN A 137 2.69 -4.87 14.11
CA GLN A 137 2.38 -3.50 13.71
C GLN A 137 3.15 -3.11 12.45
N TRP A 138 2.55 -2.26 11.62
CA TRP A 138 3.16 -1.74 10.39
C TRP A 138 2.92 -0.25 10.27
N THR A 139 3.96 0.50 9.91
CA THR A 139 3.77 1.83 9.33
C THR A 139 3.30 1.68 7.89
N THR A 140 2.53 2.65 7.40
CA THR A 140 1.97 2.62 6.06
C THR A 140 2.45 3.82 5.25
N GLN A 141 2.79 3.58 3.99
CA GLN A 141 3.02 4.63 3.01
C GLN A 141 2.09 4.43 1.82
N ILE A 142 1.58 5.54 1.30
CA ILE A 142 0.59 5.61 0.24
C ILE A 142 1.13 6.53 -0.84
N ILE A 143 1.19 6.00 -2.05
CA ILE A 143 1.93 6.62 -3.15
C ILE A 143 1.00 6.68 -4.36
N PRO A 144 0.74 7.88 -4.91
CA PRO A 144 -0.10 8.03 -6.09
C PRO A 144 0.56 7.40 -7.32
N SER A 145 -0.26 7.06 -8.32
CA SER A 145 0.23 6.62 -9.62
C SER A 145 0.52 7.82 -10.51
N GLY A 146 1.75 7.93 -11.01
CA GLY A 146 2.18 8.99 -11.91
C GLY A 146 3.69 9.27 -11.81
N PRO A 147 4.20 10.25 -12.56
CA PRO A 147 5.61 10.67 -12.48
C PRO A 147 5.95 11.24 -11.11
N GLU A 148 7.16 10.92 -10.62
CA GLU A 148 7.75 11.40 -9.35
C GLU A 148 6.73 11.55 -8.20
N PRO A 149 6.07 10.45 -7.81
CA PRO A 149 4.96 10.54 -6.86
C PRO A 149 5.43 10.89 -5.46
N VAL A 150 4.70 11.76 -4.77
CA VAL A 150 4.95 12.12 -3.37
C VAL A 150 4.48 10.99 -2.45
N VAL A 151 5.29 10.66 -1.45
CA VAL A 151 4.98 9.63 -0.45
C VAL A 151 4.18 10.24 0.70
N TYR A 152 3.03 9.65 1.02
CA TYR A 152 2.20 10.02 2.16
C TYR A 152 2.24 8.92 3.21
N TYR A 153 2.27 9.29 4.49
CA TYR A 153 2.23 8.33 5.59
C TYR A 153 0.81 8.16 6.08
N GLY A 154 0.32 6.92 6.13
CA GLY A 154 -1.00 6.58 6.64
C GLY A 154 -0.98 6.13 8.10
N PRO A 155 -2.09 5.57 8.61
CA PRO A 155 -2.17 5.08 9.98
C PRO A 155 -1.24 3.87 10.21
N THR A 156 -0.87 3.63 11.46
CA THR A 156 -0.24 2.37 11.87
C THR A 156 -1.29 1.26 11.88
N LEU A 157 -0.98 0.15 11.22
CA LEU A 157 -1.81 -1.05 11.20
C LEU A 157 -1.39 -1.98 12.34
N ARG A 158 -2.33 -2.75 12.89
CA ARG A 158 -2.07 -3.65 14.02
C ARG A 158 -2.90 -4.92 13.92
N LEU A 159 -2.27 -6.07 14.20
CA LEU A 159 -2.92 -7.36 14.38
C LEU A 159 -2.39 -8.06 15.64
N GLY A 160 -3.26 -8.81 16.32
CA GLY A 160 -2.88 -9.71 17.39
C GLY A 160 -2.83 -11.15 16.89
N VAL A 161 -1.83 -11.90 17.33
CA VAL A 161 -1.74 -13.35 17.19
C VAL A 161 -1.66 -13.96 18.59
N TYR A 162 -2.48 -14.95 18.84
CA TYR A 162 -2.62 -15.63 20.13
C TYR A 162 -2.02 -17.02 20.04
N ARG A 163 -1.45 -17.48 21.15
CA ARG A 163 -0.87 -18.82 21.26
C ARG A 163 -1.90 -19.87 20.90
N TYR A 164 -1.44 -20.90 20.21
CA TYR A 164 -2.24 -22.10 20.02
C TYR A 164 -2.40 -22.82 21.37
N ASN A 165 -3.59 -22.75 21.96
CA ASN A 165 -3.86 -23.39 23.23
C ASN A 165 -4.38 -24.82 22.99
N GLN A 166 -3.49 -25.81 23.06
CA GLN A 166 -3.90 -27.22 23.14
C GLN A 166 -4.43 -27.50 24.55
N ARG A 167 -5.67 -27.07 24.85
CA ARG A 167 -6.42 -27.75 25.90
C ARG A 167 -7.03 -29.00 25.28
N ARG A 168 -6.33 -30.12 25.41
CA ARG A 168 -6.94 -31.46 25.39
C ARG A 168 -7.31 -31.83 26.83
#